data_AF-A0A7C6NTL7-F1
#
_entry.id   AF-A0A7C6NTL7-F1
#
_cell.length_a   1.000
_cell.length_b   1.000
_cell.length_c   1.000
_cell.angle_alpha   90.00
_cell.angle_beta   90.00
_cell.angle_gamma   90.00
#
_symmetry.space_group_name_H-M   'P 1'
#
loop_
_entity.id
_entity.type
_entity.pdbx_description
1 polymer ?
#
loop_
_entity_poly.entity_id
_entity_poly.type
_entity_poly.pdbx_seq_one_letter_code
_entity_poly.pdbx_strand_id
1 'polypeptide(L)'
;MSKLQEGPVLKELELCLDKKTTVVDLILILLQISPGLRRQMTTKFTTELLDQQFDVLVNETKLAVTDTVCNSDIVTIRVKQNVVAMEP
;
A
#
# COMPACT_ATOMS: atom_id res chain seq x y z
N MET A 1 23.33 19.00 17.72
CA MET A 1 22.62 17.82 18.26
C MET A 1 21.61 17.39 17.22
N SER A 2 21.91 16.34 16.45
CA SER A 2 21.02 15.83 15.40
C SER A 2 19.82 15.16 16.06
N LYS A 3 18.65 15.79 15.97
CA LYS A 3 17.39 15.15 16.31
C LYS A 3 17.17 14.04 15.28
N LEU A 4 17.07 12.80 15.76
CA LEU A 4 16.60 11.67 14.98
C LEU A 4 15.24 12.08 14.40
N GLN A 5 15.18 12.25 13.07
CA GLN A 5 13.92 12.41 12.36
C GLN A 5 13.13 11.12 12.59
N GLU A 6 12.00 11.23 13.30
CA GLU A 6 11.03 10.15 13.39
C GLU A 6 10.62 9.77 11.95
N GLY A 7 11.02 8.56 11.54
CA GLY A 7 10.62 8.00 10.26
C GLY A 7 9.09 7.94 10.15
N PRO A 8 8.53 7.87 8.93
CA PRO A 8 7.10 7.92 8.71
C PRO A 8 6.39 6.82 9.49
N VAL A 9 5.35 7.21 10.23
CA VAL A 9 4.52 6.38 11.10
C VAL A 9 4.07 5.11 10.38
N LEU A 10 4.54 3.95 10.84
CA LEU A 10 3.95 2.66 10.56
C LEU A 10 2.58 2.63 11.25
N LYS A 11 1.51 2.82 10.48
CA LYS A 11 0.15 2.57 10.98
C LYS A 11 -0.13 1.08 10.81
N GLU A 12 -0.12 0.36 11.92
CA GLU A 12 -0.67 -0.99 11.97
C GLU A 12 -2.19 -0.90 11.85
N LEU A 13 -2.75 -1.69 10.93
CA LEU A 13 -4.18 -1.73 10.67
C LEU A 13 -4.61 -3.19 10.62
N GLU A 14 -5.50 -3.57 11.53
CA GLU A 14 -6.15 -4.88 11.50
C GLU A 14 -7.40 -4.79 10.60
N LEU A 15 -7.46 -5.66 9.60
CA LEU A 15 -8.58 -5.78 8.68
C LEU A 15 -9.17 -7.20 8.78
N CYS A 16 -10.49 -7.29 8.86
CA CYS A 16 -11.20 -8.56 8.65
C CYS A 16 -11.41 -8.76 7.16
N LEU A 17 -10.82 -9.82 6.61
CA LEU A 17 -10.82 -10.10 5.17
C LEU A 17 -11.77 -11.26 4.84
N ASP A 18 -12.38 -11.20 3.66
CA ASP A 18 -13.11 -12.32 3.09
C ASP A 18 -12.13 -13.32 2.48
N LYS A 19 -12.54 -14.59 2.34
CA LYS A 19 -11.70 -15.68 1.79
C LYS A 19 -11.20 -15.46 0.35
N LYS A 20 -11.62 -14.38 -0.31
CA LYS A 20 -11.27 -14.04 -1.70
C LYS A 20 -10.62 -12.66 -1.83
N THR A 21 -10.24 -12.02 -0.71
CA THR A 21 -9.60 -10.71 -0.74
C THR A 21 -8.24 -10.81 -1.42
N THR A 22 -8.03 -9.95 -2.41
CA THR A 22 -6.75 -9.79 -3.11
C THR A 22 -5.94 -8.64 -2.53
N VAL A 23 -4.65 -8.59 -2.87
CA VAL A 23 -3.79 -7.46 -2.51
C VAL A 23 -4.31 -6.14 -3.09
N VAL A 24 -4.90 -6.13 -4.30
CA VAL A 24 -5.59 -4.95 -4.86
C VAL A 24 -6.69 -4.45 -3.93
N ASP A 25 -7.54 -5.35 -3.43
CA ASP A 25 -8.63 -4.96 -2.55
C ASP A 25 -8.10 -4.32 -1.26
N LEU A 26 -7.01 -4.85 -0.70
CA LEU A 26 -6.32 -4.25 0.45
C LEU A 26 -5.81 -2.84 0.15
N ILE A 27 -5.15 -2.63 -0.99
CA ILE A 27 -4.66 -1.32 -1.38
C ILE A 27 -5.82 -0.33 -1.56
N LEU A 28 -6.93 -0.78 -2.17
CA LEU A 28 -8.12 0.04 -2.33
C LEU A 28 -8.74 0.44 -0.99
N ILE A 29 -8.81 -0.50 -0.03
CA ILE A 29 -9.25 -0.21 1.35
C ILE A 29 -8.32 0.82 2.00
N LEU A 30 -7.00 0.65 1.88
CA LEU A 30 -6.01 1.61 2.40
C LEU A 30 -6.19 3.02 1.81
N LEU A 31 -6.46 3.12 0.51
CA LEU A 31 -6.72 4.38 -0.17
C LEU A 31 -8.04 5.03 0.29
N GLN A 32 -9.04 4.23 0.67
CA GLN A 32 -10.31 4.75 1.21
C GLN A 32 -10.14 5.33 2.62
N ILE A 33 -9.38 4.66 3.49
CA ILE A 33 -9.16 5.12 4.88
C ILE A 33 -8.08 6.20 4.98
N SER A 34 -7.22 6.34 3.97
CA SER A 34 -6.13 7.32 3.94
C SER A 34 -6.32 8.33 2.79
N PRO A 35 -7.12 9.39 2.99
CA PRO A 35 -7.32 10.44 1.98
C PRO A 35 -6.02 11.09 1.50
N GLY A 36 -5.00 11.15 2.37
CA GLY A 36 -3.66 11.65 2.01
C GLY A 36 -2.97 10.80 0.96
N LEU A 37 -3.03 9.47 1.11
CA LEU A 37 -2.49 8.52 0.12
C LEU A 37 -3.29 8.58 -1.19
N ARG A 38 -4.62 8.65 -1.09
CA ARG A 38 -5.48 8.82 -2.27
C ARG A 38 -5.20 10.12 -3.03
N ARG A 39 -4.93 11.23 -2.35
CA ARG A 39 -4.59 12.51 -3.00
C ARG A 39 -3.25 12.45 -3.75
N GLN A 40 -2.32 11.62 -3.30
CA GLN A 40 -1.07 11.39 -4.04
C GLN A 40 -1.29 10.60 -5.33
N MET A 41 -2.42 9.91 -5.47
CA MET A 41 -2.77 9.13 -6.65
C MET A 41 -3.89 9.82 -7.44
N THR A 42 -3.51 10.66 -8.39
CA THR A 42 -4.44 11.48 -9.22
C THR A 42 -5.00 10.74 -10.44
N THR A 43 -4.64 9.47 -10.65
CA THR A 43 -4.96 8.68 -11.84
C THR A 43 -5.85 7.47 -11.53
N LYS A 44 -6.53 6.95 -12.55
CA LYS A 44 -7.34 5.71 -12.42
C LYS A 44 -6.48 4.57 -11.88
N PHE A 45 -6.96 3.90 -10.84
CA PHE A 45 -6.31 2.73 -10.25
C PHE A 45 -6.46 1.53 -11.19
N THR A 46 -5.45 1.28 -12.03
CA THR A 46 -5.31 0.01 -12.75
C THR A 46 -4.40 -0.92 -11.95
N THR A 47 -4.59 -2.23 -12.08
CA THR A 47 -3.76 -3.24 -11.38
C THR A 47 -2.28 -3.08 -11.71
N GLU A 48 -1.95 -2.80 -12.97
CA GLU A 48 -0.58 -2.53 -13.42
C GLU A 48 0.03 -1.28 -12.76
N LEU A 49 -0.73 -0.21 -12.63
CA LEU A 49 -0.28 1.01 -11.96
C LEU A 49 -0.07 0.78 -10.46
N LEU A 50 -0.93 -0.02 -9.83
CA LEU A 50 -0.76 -0.40 -8.42
C LEU A 50 0.50 -1.25 -8.21
N ASP A 51 0.78 -2.21 -9.08
CA ASP A 51 1.99 -3.05 -9.01
C ASP A 51 3.28 -2.22 -9.23
N GLN A 52 3.20 -1.18 -10.07
CA GLN A 52 4.30 -0.23 -10.29
C GLN A 52 4.53 0.75 -9.13
N GLN A 53 3.46 1.15 -8.41
CA GLN A 53 3.55 2.14 -7.34
C GLN A 53 3.70 1.55 -5.95
N PHE A 54 3.33 0.28 -5.75
CA PHE A 54 3.42 -0.39 -4.47
C PHE A 54 4.35 -1.60 -4.55
N ASP A 55 5.16 -1.80 -3.51
CA ASP A 55 5.72 -3.09 -3.19
C ASP A 55 4.89 -3.69 -2.06
N VAL A 56 4.31 -4.87 -2.32
CA VAL A 56 3.54 -5.60 -1.33
C VAL A 56 4.29 -6.85 -0.93
N LEU A 57 4.51 -6.98 0.38
CA LEU A 57 5.08 -8.18 0.98
C LEU A 57 4.03 -8.80 1.90
N VAL A 58 3.81 -10.10 1.77
CA VAL A 58 2.99 -10.87 2.71
C VAL A 58 3.88 -11.91 3.36
N ASN A 59 3.93 -11.91 4.69
CA ASN A 59 4.83 -12.77 5.45
C ASN A 59 6.27 -12.69 4.89
N GLU A 60 6.74 -11.46 4.64
CA GLU A 60 8.05 -11.12 4.08
C GLU A 60 8.29 -11.57 2.62
N THR A 61 7.30 -12.17 1.96
CA THR A 61 7.39 -12.61 0.56
C THR A 61 6.71 -11.61 -0.36
N LYS A 62 7.41 -11.18 -1.42
CA LYS A 62 6.83 -10.28 -2.43
C LYS A 62 5.76 -11.02 -3.24
N LEU A 63 4.57 -10.43 -3.32
CA LEU A 63 3.44 -10.96 -4.09
C LEU A 63 3.01 -9.97 -5.16
N ALA A 64 2.40 -10.49 -6.22
CA ALA A 64 1.74 -9.68 -7.20
C ALA A 64 0.45 -9.10 -6.61
N VAL A 65 0.03 -7.93 -7.07
CA VAL A 65 -1.21 -7.31 -6.55
C VAL A 65 -2.48 -8.14 -6.81
N THR A 66 -2.43 -9.05 -7.79
CA THR A 66 -3.52 -9.99 -8.09
C THR A 66 -3.62 -11.18 -7.15
N ASP A 67 -2.61 -11.40 -6.31
CA ASP A 67 -2.57 -12.55 -5.41
C ASP A 67 -3.53 -12.37 -4.24
N THR A 68 -4.04 -13.50 -3.75
CA THR A 68 -4.95 -13.56 -2.61
C THR A 68 -4.18 -13.54 -1.30
N VAL A 69 -4.76 -12.89 -0.29
CA VAL A 69 -4.26 -12.87 1.07
C VAL A 69 -5.11 -13.75 1.97
N CYS A 70 -4.49 -14.42 2.93
CA CYS A 70 -5.15 -15.28 3.90
C CYS A 70 -5.37 -14.57 5.23
N ASN A 71 -6.28 -15.12 6.03
CA ASN A 71 -6.39 -14.68 7.42
C ASN A 71 -5.07 -14.94 8.17
N SER A 72 -4.70 -14.01 9.05
CA SER A 72 -3.45 -14.00 9.82
C SER A 72 -2.19 -13.69 9.01
N ASP A 73 -2.31 -13.36 7.73
CA ASP A 73 -1.19 -12.86 6.94
C ASP A 73 -0.77 -11.45 7.38
N ILE A 74 0.54 -11.26 7.56
CA ILE A 74 1.10 -9.94 7.81
C ILE A 74 1.40 -9.30 6.46
N VAL A 75 0.61 -8.28 6.10
CA VAL A 75 0.74 -7.57 4.84
C VAL A 75 1.48 -6.25 5.05
N THR A 76 2.65 -6.12 4.46
CA THR A 76 3.44 -4.88 4.42
C THR A 76 3.31 -4.22 3.05
N ILE A 77 2.69 -3.04 3.00
CA ILE A 77 2.54 -2.26 1.77
C ILE A 77 3.48 -1.07 1.82
N ARG A 78 4.40 -1.01 0.86
CA ARG A 78 5.37 0.07 0.70
C ARG A 78 5.02 0.85 -0.55
N VAL A 79 4.87 2.16 -0.42
CA VAL A 79 4.77 3.04 -1.59
C VAL A 79 6.16 3.19 -2.17
N LYS A 80 6.37 2.75 -3.41
CA LYS A 80 7.56 3.09 -4.19
C LYS A 80 7.50 4.59 -4.41
N GLN A 81 8.40 5.34 -3.79
CA GLN A 81 8.57 6.77 -4.07
C GLN A 81 9.16 6.92 -5.48
N ASN A 82 8.34 6.69 -6.51
CA ASN A 82 8.57 7.27 -7.81
C ASN A 82 7.83 8.59 -7.84
N VAL A 83 8.63 9.61 -7.57
CA VAL A 83 8.39 11.04 -7.68
C VAL A 83 7.46 11.32 -8.88
N VAL A 84 6.17 11.54 -8.66
CA VAL A 84 5.47 12.50 -9.50
C VAL A 84 6.02 13.84 -9.02
N ALA A 85 7.09 14.28 -9.69
CA ALA A 85 7.52 15.66 -9.59
C ALA A 85 6.30 16.48 -10.04
N MET A 86 5.60 17.06 -9.07
CA MET A 86 4.82 18.25 -9.35
C MET A 86 5.85 19.27 -9.84
N GLU A 87 5.96 19.42 -11.16
CA GLU A 87 6.51 20.67 -11.69
C GLU A 87 5.59 21.81 -11.19
N PRO A 88 6.15 22.85 -10.54
CA PRO A 88 5.40 24.06 -10.21
C PRO A 88 5.04 24.89 -11.45
#